data_AF-A0A165CNN0-F1
#
_entry.id   AF-A0A165CNN0-F1
#
_cell.length_a   1.000
_cell.length_b   1.000
_cell.length_c   1.000
_cell.angle_alpha   90.00
_cell.angle_beta   90.00
_cell.angle_gamma   90.00
#
_symmetry.space_group_name_H-M   'P 1'
#
loop_
_entity.id
_entity.type
_entity.pdbx_description
1 polymer ?
#
loop_
_entity_poly.entity_id
_entity_poly.type
_entity_poly.pdbx_seq_one_letter_code
_entity_poly.pdbx_strand_id
1 'polypeptide(L)'
;MVASSQATMVSDASPLPAPAPQKPHIDFSLYGGAEAAGPAPKNAPGARRTVVLAGEFPQPARKEEDPSDFLWLLTEEPHRSRRKQILKDHPEVTKLMGHEPLTKWIVLGVVALQISAAYLLRNTHPLSLPFLAVAYAIGGTANHNLFLAIHEITHNLAFKGIKANKLLAIFANLPIGIPYSVMFKRYHIEHHKYMGEDGIDTDLPSRLEMLCLNNVAGKAFFATFQILFYALRPGFIRSQTLTPWHFLNIGVQIVFDLLLYWVAGPKALIYLVMSSFFAGSLHPCAGHFIAEHYVWDGLNQETYSYYGPLNVLAYNVGYHNEHHDFPSVAWTRLPALKALCPEYYDTLPSHPSWPMVTYNFIFDSNVGMWSRVKRGSGAGGGGGGGGVGGGGGGGGGGGDRRRMYRAGSGNKGGSRVRGSGDEGEMMGRSASNRSMCKKMMR
;
A
#
# COMPACT_ATOMS: atom_id res chain seq x y z
N MET A 1 78.35 -1.80 35.52
CA MET A 1 77.55 -0.56 35.53
C MET A 1 76.36 -0.78 34.60
N VAL A 2 75.19 -0.39 35.09
CA VAL A 2 73.86 -0.86 34.68
C VAL A 2 73.42 -0.23 33.35
N ALA A 3 72.92 -1.05 32.42
CA ALA A 3 72.21 -0.61 31.22
C ALA A 3 70.69 -0.66 31.49
N SER A 4 70.03 0.47 31.26
CA SER A 4 68.59 0.68 31.39
C SER A 4 67.83 -0.03 30.25
N SER A 5 66.87 -0.90 30.58
CA SER A 5 65.89 -1.44 29.63
C SER A 5 64.51 -0.83 29.88
N GLN A 6 63.97 -0.10 28.91
CA GLN A 6 62.57 0.28 28.88
C GLN A 6 61.72 -0.93 28.48
N ALA A 7 60.77 -1.30 29.33
CA ALA A 7 59.75 -2.32 29.04
C ALA A 7 58.53 -1.66 28.39
N THR A 8 58.18 -2.11 27.18
CA THR A 8 56.93 -1.76 26.48
C THR A 8 55.85 -2.73 26.96
N MET A 9 54.80 -2.23 27.61
CA MET A 9 53.62 -3.05 27.93
C MET A 9 52.76 -3.22 26.66
N VAL A 10 52.59 -4.46 26.23
CA VAL A 10 51.58 -4.86 25.23
C VAL A 10 50.34 -5.31 26.01
N SER A 11 49.20 -4.65 25.79
CA SER A 11 47.92 -5.03 26.40
C SER A 11 47.28 -6.17 25.59
N ASP A 12 47.20 -7.36 26.19
CA ASP A 12 46.36 -8.45 25.70
C ASP A 12 44.88 -8.12 25.95
N ALA A 13 44.15 -7.82 24.87
CA ALA A 13 42.70 -7.70 24.89
C ALA A 13 42.11 -8.87 24.08
N SER A 14 41.74 -9.94 24.79
CA SER A 14 40.96 -11.03 24.23
C SER A 14 39.57 -10.54 23.82
N PRO A 15 39.05 -10.89 22.63
CA PRO A 15 37.70 -10.52 22.23
C PRO A 15 36.65 -11.25 23.09
N LEU A 16 35.65 -10.50 23.54
CA LEU A 16 34.48 -11.03 24.27
C LEU A 16 33.72 -12.04 23.39
N PRO A 17 33.23 -13.16 23.96
CA PRO A 17 32.46 -14.13 23.21
C PRO A 17 31.14 -13.52 22.72
N ALA A 18 30.81 -13.78 21.45
CA ALA A 18 29.53 -13.38 20.87
C ALA A 18 28.35 -13.97 21.67
N PRO A 19 27.24 -13.22 21.87
CA PRO A 19 26.09 -13.73 22.58
C PRO A 19 25.51 -14.95 21.85
N ALA A 20 25.21 -16.01 22.61
CA ALA A 20 24.58 -17.21 22.09
C ALA A 20 23.23 -16.87 21.42
N PRO A 21 22.86 -17.53 20.31
CA PRO A 21 21.59 -17.30 19.65
C PRO A 21 20.45 -17.67 20.62
N GLN A 22 19.67 -16.67 21.03
CA GLN A 22 18.47 -16.89 21.83
C GLN A 22 17.48 -17.74 21.01
N LYS A 23 16.93 -18.80 21.62
CA LYS A 23 15.82 -19.55 21.01
C LYS A 23 14.68 -18.57 20.73
N PRO A 24 14.03 -18.63 19.56
CA PRO A 24 12.91 -17.74 19.27
C PRO A 24 11.79 -18.01 20.28
N HIS A 25 11.57 -17.05 21.18
CA HIS A 25 10.43 -17.07 22.09
C HIS A 25 9.17 -16.75 21.27
N ILE A 26 8.33 -17.76 21.05
CA ILE A 26 7.04 -17.58 20.35
C ILE A 26 6.04 -17.09 21.40
N ASP A 27 5.67 -15.80 21.31
CA ASP A 27 4.63 -15.23 22.14
C ASP A 27 3.25 -15.57 21.55
N PHE A 28 2.56 -16.54 22.16
CA PHE A 28 1.25 -17.00 21.74
C PHE A 28 0.13 -15.95 21.92
N SER A 29 0.35 -14.90 22.72
CA SER A 29 -0.65 -13.83 22.90
C SER A 29 -0.93 -13.07 21.60
N LEU A 30 0.07 -13.00 20.70
CA LEU A 30 -0.04 -12.39 19.38
C LEU A 30 -0.97 -13.15 18.42
N TYR A 31 -1.29 -14.41 18.73
CA TYR A 31 -2.02 -15.33 17.86
C TYR A 31 -3.49 -15.52 18.28
N GLY A 32 -4.01 -14.64 19.14
CA GLY A 32 -5.43 -14.63 19.51
C GLY A 32 -5.84 -15.88 20.30
N GLY A 33 -5.46 -15.92 21.59
CA GLY A 33 -5.91 -16.97 22.51
C GLY A 33 -7.43 -16.98 22.72
N ALA A 34 -7.94 -18.08 23.29
CA ALA A 34 -9.37 -18.36 23.52
C ALA A 34 -10.13 -17.32 24.37
N GLU A 35 -9.44 -16.29 24.90
CA GLU A 35 -10.03 -15.20 25.67
C GLU A 35 -10.80 -14.19 24.81
N ALA A 36 -10.75 -14.30 23.47
CA ALA A 36 -11.52 -13.47 22.54
C ALA A 36 -13.02 -13.83 22.44
N ALA A 37 -13.50 -14.85 23.18
CA ALA A 37 -14.89 -15.33 23.11
C ALA A 37 -15.89 -14.62 24.06
N GLY A 38 -15.49 -13.51 24.68
CA GLY A 38 -16.37 -12.67 25.51
C GLY A 38 -16.37 -11.21 25.07
N PRO A 39 -17.40 -10.41 25.41
CA PRO A 39 -17.38 -8.97 25.16
C PRO A 39 -16.20 -8.35 25.92
N ALA A 40 -15.16 -7.93 25.19
CA ALA A 40 -13.99 -7.29 25.77
C ALA A 40 -14.40 -5.98 26.47
N PRO A 41 -13.88 -5.68 27.67
CA PRO A 41 -14.00 -4.35 28.26
C PRO A 41 -13.39 -3.34 27.30
N LYS A 42 -14.06 -2.20 27.10
CA LYS A 42 -13.66 -1.16 26.13
C LYS A 42 -12.23 -0.60 26.30
N ASN A 43 -11.55 -0.92 27.41
CA ASN A 43 -10.19 -0.47 27.75
C ASN A 43 -9.31 -1.53 28.43
N ALA A 44 -9.61 -2.84 28.28
CA ALA A 44 -8.61 -3.85 28.67
C ALA A 44 -7.45 -3.80 27.66
N PRO A 45 -6.17 -3.88 28.06
CA PRO A 45 -5.07 -4.07 27.13
C PRO A 45 -5.28 -5.41 26.43
N GLY A 46 -6.01 -5.40 25.32
CA GLY A 46 -6.26 -6.59 24.51
C GLY A 46 -4.92 -7.16 24.07
N ALA A 47 -4.84 -8.49 23.96
CA ALA A 47 -3.64 -9.19 23.51
C ALA A 47 -3.09 -8.59 22.21
N ARG A 48 -2.04 -7.77 22.31
CA ARG A 48 -1.51 -6.97 21.20
C ARG A 48 -1.34 -7.83 19.94
N ARG A 49 -1.82 -7.38 18.77
CA ARG A 49 -1.72 -8.13 17.50
C ARG A 49 -0.47 -7.75 16.70
N THR A 50 0.21 -6.70 17.15
CA THR A 50 1.44 -6.17 16.59
C THR A 50 2.64 -6.37 17.53
N VAL A 51 3.84 -6.38 16.95
CA VAL A 51 5.11 -6.52 17.66
C VAL A 51 5.97 -5.30 17.40
N VAL A 52 6.60 -4.77 18.44
CA VAL A 52 7.69 -3.79 18.34
C VAL A 52 8.97 -4.48 18.76
N LEU A 53 10.02 -4.34 17.95
CA LEU A 53 11.28 -5.05 18.17
C LEU A 53 12.19 -4.32 19.16
N ALA A 54 12.17 -2.98 19.15
CA ALA A 54 12.99 -2.16 20.03
C ALA A 54 12.28 -0.86 20.45
N GLY A 55 12.51 -0.44 21.69
CA GLY A 55 11.99 0.83 22.21
C GLY A 55 10.47 0.86 22.41
N GLU A 56 9.96 2.07 22.63
CA GLU A 56 8.52 2.35 22.75
C GLU A 56 8.05 3.10 21.51
N PHE A 57 6.91 2.68 20.96
CA PHE A 57 6.25 3.43 19.88
C PHE A 57 5.53 4.64 20.49
N PRO A 58 5.89 5.88 20.13
CA PRO A 58 5.26 7.07 20.70
C PRO A 58 3.79 7.15 20.30
N GLN A 59 2.91 7.19 21.31
CA GLN A 59 1.47 7.35 21.11
C GLN A 59 1.08 8.77 21.51
N PRO A 60 0.71 9.67 20.57
CA PRO A 60 0.12 10.93 20.96
C PRO A 60 -1.20 10.68 21.70
N ALA A 61 -1.48 11.49 22.72
CA ALA A 61 -2.69 11.36 23.54
C ALA A 61 -3.96 11.37 22.67
N ARG A 62 -4.77 10.32 22.78
CA ARG A 62 -5.99 10.13 21.97
C ARG A 62 -7.16 10.91 22.56
N LYS A 63 -7.95 11.59 21.72
CA LYS A 63 -9.35 11.91 22.04
C LYS A 63 -10.18 10.66 21.81
N GLU A 64 -11.17 10.37 22.66
CA GLU A 64 -12.10 9.26 22.39
C GLU A 64 -12.74 9.46 21.02
N GLU A 65 -12.45 8.54 20.10
CA GLU A 65 -12.95 8.55 18.74
C GLU A 65 -14.21 7.68 18.64
N ASP A 66 -15.12 8.10 17.77
CA ASP A 66 -16.32 7.34 17.46
C ASP A 66 -15.92 6.05 16.70
N PRO A 67 -16.19 4.84 17.24
CA PRO A 67 -15.87 3.58 16.56
C PRO A 67 -16.67 3.34 15.27
N SER A 68 -17.60 4.25 14.94
CA SER A 68 -18.38 4.28 13.70
C SER A 68 -17.96 5.34 12.70
N ASP A 69 -16.79 5.97 12.88
CA ASP A 69 -16.16 6.86 11.91
C ASP A 69 -14.68 6.50 11.68
N PHE A 70 -14.08 7.06 10.63
CA PHE A 70 -12.65 6.89 10.35
C PHE A 70 -11.78 7.63 11.38
N LEU A 71 -10.55 7.15 11.54
CA LEU A 71 -9.51 7.90 12.23
C LEU A 71 -9.08 9.08 11.34
N TRP A 72 -9.52 10.29 11.67
CA TRP A 72 -9.15 11.50 10.93
C TRP A 72 -7.89 12.14 11.51
N LEU A 73 -6.80 12.18 10.73
CA LEU A 73 -5.56 12.81 11.14
C LEU A 73 -5.33 14.14 10.41
N LEU A 74 -4.84 15.13 11.16
CA LEU A 74 -4.43 16.44 10.63
C LEU A 74 -2.93 16.48 10.27
N THR A 75 -2.20 15.41 10.56
CA THR A 75 -0.76 15.27 10.28
C THR A 75 -0.52 14.85 8.83
N GLU A 76 0.62 15.26 8.27
CA GLU A 76 1.08 14.74 6.98
C GLU A 76 1.31 13.22 7.02
N GLU A 77 1.35 12.58 5.85
CA GLU A 77 1.67 11.15 5.78
C GLU A 77 3.09 10.89 6.34
N PRO A 78 3.27 9.85 7.18
CA PRO A 78 4.48 9.68 7.98
C PRO A 78 5.74 9.36 7.16
N HIS A 79 5.59 8.83 5.95
CA HIS A 79 6.68 8.42 5.09
C HIS A 79 7.45 9.60 4.51
N ARG A 80 6.80 10.74 4.24
CA ARG A 80 7.50 11.96 3.78
C ARG A 80 8.50 12.45 4.82
N SER A 81 8.04 12.66 6.06
CA SER A 81 8.88 13.20 7.13
C SER A 81 9.98 12.21 7.51
N ARG A 82 9.64 10.92 7.64
CA ARG A 82 10.61 9.87 7.99
C ARG A 82 11.67 9.68 6.91
N ARG A 83 11.29 9.62 5.63
CA ARG A 83 12.24 9.58 4.49
C ARG A 83 13.21 10.75 4.50
N LYS A 84 12.73 11.98 4.76
CA LYS A 84 13.58 13.18 4.82
C LYS A 84 14.60 13.09 5.96
N GLN A 85 14.17 12.58 7.12
CA GLN A 85 15.03 12.41 8.28
C GLN A 85 16.07 11.29 8.03
N ILE A 86 15.65 10.13 7.52
CA ILE A 86 16.55 9.03 7.17
C ILE A 86 17.60 9.49 6.14
N LEU A 87 17.23 10.24 5.11
CA LEU A 87 18.20 10.75 4.13
C LEU A 87 19.22 11.75 4.72
N LYS A 88 18.85 12.41 5.82
CA LYS A 88 19.75 13.32 6.55
C LYS A 88 20.74 12.53 7.40
N ASP A 89 20.26 11.51 8.10
CA ASP A 89 21.05 10.77 9.09
C ASP A 89 21.84 9.61 8.43
N HIS A 90 21.29 9.00 7.37
CA HIS A 90 21.84 7.89 6.59
C HIS A 90 21.84 8.18 5.07
N PRO A 91 22.63 9.15 4.59
CA PRO A 91 22.69 9.47 3.15
C PRO A 91 23.09 8.28 2.26
N GLU A 92 23.77 7.27 2.83
CA GLU A 92 24.15 6.03 2.17
C GLU A 92 22.97 5.14 1.74
N VAL A 93 21.75 5.35 2.25
CA VAL A 93 20.52 4.70 1.78
C VAL A 93 20.35 4.85 0.26
N THR A 94 20.80 5.98 -0.30
CA THR A 94 20.76 6.24 -1.75
C THR A 94 21.51 5.18 -2.58
N LYS A 95 22.49 4.49 -1.99
CA LYS A 95 23.22 3.39 -2.66
C LYS A 95 22.38 2.13 -2.85
N LEU A 96 21.32 1.95 -2.06
CA LEU A 96 20.38 0.83 -2.20
C LEU A 96 19.37 1.07 -3.33
N MET A 97 19.16 2.33 -3.72
CA MET A 97 18.21 2.68 -4.77
C MET A 97 18.65 2.16 -6.13
N GLY A 98 17.68 1.74 -6.94
CA GLY A 98 17.90 1.35 -8.32
C GLY A 98 17.24 0.04 -8.68
N HIS A 99 17.52 -0.41 -9.89
CA HIS A 99 16.80 -1.52 -10.51
C HIS A 99 17.23 -2.90 -10.00
N GLU A 100 16.35 -3.87 -10.18
CA GLU A 100 16.55 -5.29 -9.87
C GLU A 100 16.30 -6.16 -11.12
N PRO A 101 17.36 -6.55 -11.85
CA PRO A 101 17.25 -7.38 -13.05
C PRO A 101 16.66 -8.77 -12.79
N LEU A 102 16.71 -9.30 -11.56
CA LEU A 102 16.16 -10.62 -11.22
C LEU A 102 14.64 -10.68 -11.42
N THR A 103 13.94 -9.56 -11.21
CA THR A 103 12.48 -9.48 -11.27
C THR A 103 11.91 -10.03 -12.59
N LYS A 104 12.52 -9.72 -13.73
CA LYS A 104 12.02 -10.19 -15.04
C LYS A 104 12.12 -11.71 -15.22
N TRP A 105 13.12 -12.35 -14.59
CA TRP A 105 13.32 -13.79 -14.69
C TRP A 105 12.36 -14.54 -13.78
N ILE A 106 12.09 -14.02 -12.58
CA ILE A 106 11.05 -14.56 -11.70
C ILE A 106 9.69 -14.45 -12.38
N VAL A 107 9.35 -13.27 -12.92
CA VAL A 107 8.11 -13.07 -13.69
C VAL A 107 7.98 -14.08 -14.83
N LEU A 108 9.04 -14.27 -15.63
CA LEU A 108 9.02 -15.25 -16.72
C LEU A 108 8.76 -16.67 -16.21
N GLY A 109 9.43 -17.08 -15.13
CA GLY A 109 9.24 -18.40 -14.53
C GLY A 109 7.82 -18.61 -14.00
N VAL A 110 7.26 -17.61 -13.31
CA VAL A 110 5.91 -17.70 -12.73
C VAL A 110 4.81 -17.65 -13.80
N VAL A 111 4.98 -16.85 -14.85
CA VAL A 111 4.07 -16.87 -16.02
C VAL A 111 4.11 -18.24 -16.71
N ALA A 112 5.30 -18.80 -16.92
CA ALA A 112 5.45 -20.12 -17.51
C ALA A 112 4.83 -21.22 -16.64
N LEU A 113 4.99 -21.15 -15.31
CA LEU A 113 4.34 -22.05 -14.36
C LEU A 113 2.81 -22.00 -14.49
N GLN A 114 2.23 -20.80 -14.52
CA GLN A 114 0.78 -20.64 -14.62
C GLN A 114 0.22 -21.16 -15.95
N ILE A 115 0.86 -20.85 -17.07
CA ILE A 115 0.45 -21.35 -18.39
C ILE A 115 0.56 -22.88 -18.44
N SER A 116 1.63 -23.44 -17.87
CA SER A 116 1.84 -24.89 -17.80
C SER A 116 0.77 -25.57 -16.96
N ALA A 117 0.47 -25.04 -15.77
CA ALA A 117 -0.59 -25.56 -14.90
C ALA A 117 -1.97 -25.48 -15.57
N ALA A 118 -2.28 -24.35 -16.21
CA ALA A 118 -3.52 -24.15 -16.97
C ALA A 118 -3.66 -25.20 -18.09
N TYR A 119 -2.58 -25.43 -18.84
CA TYR A 119 -2.55 -26.45 -19.90
C TYR A 119 -2.70 -27.87 -19.33
N LEU A 120 -2.01 -28.21 -18.25
CA LEU A 120 -2.10 -29.55 -17.65
C LEU A 120 -3.51 -29.84 -17.08
N LEU A 121 -4.19 -28.84 -16.54
CA LEU A 121 -5.55 -28.96 -16.00
C LEU A 121 -6.66 -28.91 -17.07
N ARG A 122 -6.33 -28.72 -18.36
CA ARG A 122 -7.30 -28.52 -19.44
C ARG A 122 -8.41 -29.58 -19.54
N ASN A 123 -8.14 -30.81 -19.11
CA ASN A 123 -9.12 -31.91 -19.15
C ASN A 123 -9.80 -32.17 -17.80
N THR A 124 -9.34 -31.53 -16.73
CA THR A 124 -9.84 -31.73 -15.37
C THR A 124 -11.09 -30.87 -15.12
N HIS A 125 -12.09 -31.39 -14.41
CA HIS A 125 -13.30 -30.63 -14.09
C HIS A 125 -12.96 -29.49 -13.09
N PRO A 126 -13.39 -28.23 -13.31
CA PRO A 126 -13.00 -27.11 -12.45
C PRO A 126 -13.38 -27.24 -10.97
N LEU A 127 -14.48 -27.93 -10.68
CA LEU A 127 -14.94 -28.18 -9.31
C LEU A 127 -14.37 -29.46 -8.69
N SER A 128 -13.49 -30.17 -9.40
CA SER A 128 -12.82 -31.33 -8.82
C SER A 128 -11.79 -30.88 -7.78
N LEU A 129 -11.61 -31.69 -6.73
CA LEU A 129 -10.66 -31.38 -5.66
C LEU A 129 -9.22 -31.15 -6.19
N PRO A 130 -8.68 -31.93 -7.15
CA PRO A 130 -7.35 -31.67 -7.71
C PRO A 130 -7.25 -30.30 -8.39
N PHE A 131 -8.29 -29.89 -9.14
CA PHE A 131 -8.31 -28.59 -9.80
C PHE A 131 -8.33 -27.45 -8.78
N LEU A 132 -9.22 -27.53 -7.79
CA LEU A 132 -9.34 -26.53 -6.74
C LEU A 132 -8.05 -26.43 -5.91
N ALA A 133 -7.44 -27.56 -5.55
CA ALA A 133 -6.19 -27.60 -4.79
C ALA A 133 -5.04 -26.95 -5.56
N VAL A 134 -4.89 -27.24 -6.86
CA VAL A 134 -3.87 -26.62 -7.71
C VAL A 134 -4.16 -25.13 -7.92
N ALA A 135 -5.41 -24.75 -8.20
CA ALA A 135 -5.82 -23.35 -8.37
C ALA A 135 -5.59 -22.53 -7.10
N TYR A 136 -5.82 -23.11 -5.91
CA TYR A 136 -5.61 -22.43 -4.64
C TYR A 136 -4.12 -22.33 -4.28
N ALA A 137 -3.44 -23.47 -4.16
CA ALA A 137 -2.10 -23.52 -3.58
C ALA A 137 -1.02 -23.07 -4.56
N ILE A 138 -1.07 -23.54 -5.81
CA ILE A 138 -0.09 -23.16 -6.85
C ILE A 138 -0.57 -21.88 -7.53
N GLY A 139 -1.80 -21.91 -8.04
CA GLY A 139 -2.40 -20.81 -8.78
C GLY A 139 -2.51 -19.53 -7.96
N GLY A 140 -3.11 -19.60 -6.78
CA GLY A 140 -3.26 -18.46 -5.85
C GLY A 140 -1.92 -17.87 -5.46
N THR A 141 -0.96 -18.71 -5.04
CA THR A 141 0.40 -18.24 -4.70
C THR A 141 1.11 -17.59 -5.88
N ALA A 142 1.06 -18.21 -7.07
CA ALA A 142 1.73 -17.68 -8.25
C ALA A 142 1.08 -16.39 -8.78
N ASN A 143 -0.25 -16.27 -8.76
CA ASN A 143 -0.91 -15.01 -9.12
C ASN A 143 -0.70 -13.93 -8.06
N HIS A 144 -0.60 -14.29 -6.79
CA HIS A 144 -0.22 -13.36 -5.74
C HIS A 144 1.19 -12.82 -5.96
N ASN A 145 2.14 -13.68 -6.32
CA ASN A 145 3.47 -13.27 -6.75
C ASN A 145 3.40 -12.31 -7.94
N LEU A 146 2.59 -12.60 -8.97
CA LEU A 146 2.48 -11.72 -10.14
C LEU A 146 1.82 -10.37 -9.82
N PHE A 147 0.86 -10.30 -8.90
CA PHE A 147 0.33 -9.03 -8.40
C PHE A 147 1.44 -8.17 -7.80
N LEU A 148 2.27 -8.77 -6.95
CA LEU A 148 3.37 -8.07 -6.29
C LEU A 148 4.55 -7.78 -7.24
N ALA A 149 4.73 -8.59 -8.28
CA ALA A 149 5.66 -8.27 -9.36
C ALA A 149 5.17 -7.04 -10.13
N ILE A 150 3.89 -6.95 -10.48
CA ILE A 150 3.29 -5.78 -11.15
C ILE A 150 3.40 -4.53 -10.27
N HIS A 151 3.25 -4.70 -8.95
CA HIS A 151 3.53 -3.67 -7.96
C HIS A 151 4.97 -3.15 -8.06
N GLU A 152 5.97 -4.03 -7.97
CA GLU A 152 7.39 -3.66 -8.11
C GLU A 152 7.70 -2.99 -9.46
N ILE A 153 7.17 -3.55 -10.56
CA ILE A 153 7.38 -3.05 -11.92
C ILE A 153 6.74 -1.66 -12.10
N THR A 154 5.67 -1.36 -11.36
CA THR A 154 5.00 -0.05 -11.40
C THR A 154 5.92 1.08 -10.95
N HIS A 155 6.80 0.82 -9.97
CA HIS A 155 7.85 1.73 -9.53
C HIS A 155 9.02 1.85 -10.53
N ASN A 156 8.96 1.12 -11.65
CA ASN A 156 9.98 1.03 -12.69
C ASN A 156 11.29 0.39 -12.19
N LEU A 157 11.19 -0.56 -11.27
CA LEU A 157 12.35 -1.19 -10.65
C LEU A 157 12.90 -2.37 -11.46
N ALA A 158 12.19 -2.92 -12.44
CA ALA A 158 12.70 -4.03 -13.24
C ALA A 158 13.67 -3.60 -14.36
N PHE A 159 13.48 -2.41 -14.93
CA PHE A 159 14.34 -1.87 -16.01
C PHE A 159 14.57 -0.37 -15.88
N LYS A 160 15.64 0.14 -16.49
CA LYS A 160 15.87 1.58 -16.65
C LYS A 160 14.78 2.28 -17.48
N GLY A 161 14.29 1.62 -18.52
CA GLY A 161 13.30 2.19 -19.44
C GLY A 161 11.86 2.03 -18.94
N ILE A 162 11.11 3.13 -18.88
CA ILE A 162 9.68 3.11 -18.48
C ILE A 162 8.85 2.22 -19.41
N LYS A 163 9.10 2.27 -20.73
CA LYS A 163 8.37 1.44 -21.71
C LYS A 163 8.61 -0.06 -21.47
N ALA A 164 9.85 -0.46 -21.15
CA ALA A 164 10.19 -1.86 -20.87
C ALA A 164 9.48 -2.37 -19.61
N ASN A 165 9.41 -1.56 -18.55
CA ASN A 165 8.63 -1.90 -17.36
C ASN A 165 7.13 -2.04 -17.70
N LYS A 166 6.55 -1.12 -18.47
CA LYS A 166 5.13 -1.24 -18.87
C LYS A 166 4.87 -2.52 -19.65
N LEU A 167 5.75 -2.88 -20.60
CA LEU A 167 5.61 -4.12 -21.37
C LEU A 167 5.76 -5.36 -20.49
N LEU A 168 6.72 -5.38 -19.54
CA LEU A 168 6.84 -6.47 -18.59
C LEU A 168 5.62 -6.57 -17.67
N ALA A 169 5.04 -5.45 -17.24
CA ALA A 169 3.82 -5.45 -16.43
C ALA A 169 2.61 -6.03 -17.20
N ILE A 170 2.49 -5.73 -18.51
CA ILE A 170 1.48 -6.35 -19.37
C ILE A 170 1.74 -7.85 -19.52
N PHE A 171 3.00 -8.26 -19.68
CA PHE A 171 3.35 -9.68 -19.75
C PHE A 171 3.07 -10.43 -18.42
N ALA A 172 3.43 -9.84 -17.28
CA ALA A 172 3.13 -10.38 -15.95
C ALA A 172 1.62 -10.47 -15.68
N ASN A 173 0.81 -9.65 -16.38
CA ASN A 173 -0.64 -9.64 -16.26
C ASN A 173 -1.31 -10.83 -16.95
N LEU A 174 -0.66 -11.51 -17.92
CA LEU A 174 -1.32 -12.54 -18.72
C LEU A 174 -2.01 -13.62 -17.86
N PRO A 175 -1.37 -14.21 -16.84
CA PRO A 175 -2.00 -15.23 -15.99
C PRO A 175 -3.09 -14.71 -15.05
N ILE A 176 -3.25 -13.39 -14.94
CA ILE A 176 -4.31 -12.79 -14.12
C ILE A 176 -5.68 -12.99 -14.78
N GLY A 177 -5.72 -13.10 -16.12
CA GLY A 177 -6.93 -13.32 -16.91
C GLY A 177 -7.80 -12.08 -17.14
N ILE A 178 -7.43 -10.93 -16.57
CA ILE A 178 -8.09 -9.63 -16.78
C ILE A 178 -7.07 -8.50 -16.87
N PRO A 179 -7.25 -7.48 -17.72
CA PRO A 179 -6.26 -6.45 -17.98
C PRO A 179 -6.19 -5.39 -16.86
N TYR A 180 -5.41 -5.64 -15.81
CA TYR A 180 -5.35 -4.82 -14.60
C TYR A 180 -4.07 -3.95 -14.50
N SER A 181 -2.92 -4.45 -14.95
CA SER A 181 -1.60 -3.89 -14.64
C SER A 181 -1.40 -2.41 -14.97
N VAL A 182 -1.91 -1.94 -16.12
CA VAL A 182 -1.76 -0.54 -16.52
C VAL A 182 -2.63 0.40 -15.68
N MET A 183 -3.83 -0.05 -15.32
CA MET A 183 -4.75 0.71 -14.47
C MET A 183 -4.20 0.80 -13.04
N PHE A 184 -3.73 -0.33 -12.52
CA PHE A 184 -3.11 -0.43 -11.20
C PHE A 184 -2.02 0.61 -10.98
N LYS A 185 -1.11 0.77 -11.96
CA LYS A 185 0.00 1.73 -11.87
C LYS A 185 -0.45 3.12 -11.45
N ARG A 186 -1.59 3.59 -11.95
CA ARG A 186 -2.05 4.94 -11.65
C ARG A 186 -2.60 5.05 -10.24
N TYR A 187 -3.52 4.16 -9.85
CA TYR A 187 -4.09 4.14 -8.51
C TYR A 187 -3.01 3.91 -7.44
N HIS A 188 -2.08 2.99 -7.69
CA HIS A 188 -1.01 2.68 -6.75
C HIS A 188 -0.08 3.86 -6.47
N ILE A 189 0.29 4.62 -7.51
CA ILE A 189 1.11 5.83 -7.34
C ILE A 189 0.31 6.96 -6.66
N GLU A 190 -1.01 7.03 -6.89
CA GLU A 190 -1.88 7.96 -6.14
C GLU A 190 -1.94 7.58 -4.66
N HIS A 191 -2.10 6.30 -4.33
CA HIS A 191 -2.07 5.80 -2.96
C HIS A 191 -0.76 6.14 -2.23
N HIS A 192 0.42 5.87 -2.82
CA HIS A 192 1.70 6.27 -2.20
C HIS A 192 1.86 7.77 -1.99
N LYS A 193 1.24 8.60 -2.84
CA LYS A 193 1.43 10.06 -2.82
C LYS A 193 0.40 10.78 -1.94
N TYR A 194 -0.81 10.23 -1.86
CA TYR A 194 -1.99 10.85 -1.26
C TYR A 194 -2.67 9.87 -0.28
N MET A 195 -1.88 9.08 0.44
CA MET A 195 -2.35 8.01 1.33
C MET A 195 -3.36 8.54 2.36
N GLY A 196 -4.53 7.91 2.42
CA GLY A 196 -5.63 8.31 3.28
C GLY A 196 -6.37 9.59 2.86
N GLU A 197 -6.02 10.24 1.74
CA GLU A 197 -6.73 11.44 1.27
C GLU A 197 -8.10 11.07 0.67
N ASP A 198 -9.17 11.59 1.27
CA ASP A 198 -10.55 11.24 0.90
C ASP A 198 -10.86 11.61 -0.56
N GLY A 199 -11.42 10.66 -1.31
CA GLY A 199 -11.74 10.81 -2.73
C GLY A 199 -10.55 10.71 -3.71
N ILE A 200 -9.32 10.56 -3.21
CA ILE A 200 -8.12 10.29 -4.02
C ILE A 200 -7.63 8.87 -3.77
N ASP A 201 -7.42 8.48 -2.52
CA ASP A 201 -7.03 7.13 -2.15
C ASP A 201 -8.23 6.19 -2.21
N THR A 202 -8.27 5.35 -3.25
CA THR A 202 -9.36 4.41 -3.51
C THR A 202 -9.23 3.10 -2.74
N ASP A 203 -8.15 2.91 -1.96
CA ASP A 203 -7.98 1.75 -1.07
C ASP A 203 -8.98 1.74 0.09
N LEU A 204 -9.52 2.92 0.44
CA LEU A 204 -10.45 3.08 1.56
C LEU A 204 -11.83 2.49 1.25
N PRO A 205 -12.43 1.72 2.19
CA PRO A 205 -13.81 1.25 2.05
C PRO A 205 -14.82 2.39 1.88
N SER A 206 -15.84 2.17 1.05
CA SER A 206 -16.98 3.08 0.94
C SER A 206 -17.90 2.98 2.17
N ARG A 207 -18.70 4.03 2.42
CA ARG A 207 -19.69 4.06 3.51
C ARG A 207 -20.64 2.86 3.50
N LEU A 208 -21.07 2.42 2.31
CA LEU A 208 -21.95 1.28 2.18
C LEU A 208 -21.27 -0.02 2.64
N GLU A 209 -20.03 -0.24 2.22
CA GLU A 209 -19.24 -1.41 2.64
C GLU A 209 -19.04 -1.41 4.15
N MET A 210 -18.74 -0.27 4.75
CA MET A 210 -18.54 -0.18 6.20
C MET A 210 -19.79 -0.46 7.01
N LEU A 211 -20.96 0.02 6.57
CA LEU A 211 -22.23 -0.24 7.26
C LEU A 211 -22.67 -1.70 7.16
N CYS A 212 -22.42 -2.35 6.01
CA CYS A 212 -22.87 -3.72 5.78
C CYS A 212 -21.88 -4.79 6.24
N LEU A 213 -20.58 -4.50 6.21
CA LEU A 213 -19.54 -5.52 6.36
C LEU A 213 -18.83 -5.49 7.72
N ASN A 214 -19.18 -4.59 8.63
CA ASN A 214 -18.50 -4.45 9.92
C ASN A 214 -19.03 -5.40 11.03
N ASN A 215 -19.14 -6.68 10.72
CA ASN A 215 -19.42 -7.78 11.66
C ASN A 215 -18.70 -9.05 11.18
N VAL A 216 -18.67 -10.14 11.96
CA VAL A 216 -17.91 -11.36 11.60
C VAL A 216 -18.28 -11.89 10.21
N ALA A 217 -19.57 -12.02 9.90
CA ALA A 217 -20.03 -12.52 8.60
C ALA A 217 -19.68 -11.55 7.46
N GLY A 218 -19.83 -10.24 7.70
CA GLY A 218 -19.48 -9.18 6.77
C GLY A 218 -17.99 -9.11 6.47
N LYS A 219 -17.14 -9.23 7.49
CA LYS A 219 -15.68 -9.24 7.36
C LYS A 219 -15.19 -10.53 6.69
N ALA A 220 -15.81 -11.67 6.98
CA ALA A 220 -15.56 -12.92 6.26
C ALA A 220 -15.96 -12.82 4.78
N PHE A 221 -17.10 -12.22 4.47
CA PHE A 221 -17.52 -11.94 3.09
C PHE A 221 -16.52 -11.00 2.40
N PHE A 222 -16.13 -9.91 3.06
CA PHE A 222 -15.11 -8.99 2.56
C PHE A 222 -13.82 -9.73 2.24
N ALA A 223 -13.25 -10.48 3.18
CA ALA A 223 -11.99 -11.21 2.98
C ALA A 223 -12.10 -12.30 1.89
N THR A 224 -13.28 -12.89 1.70
CA THR A 224 -13.54 -13.88 0.63
C THR A 224 -13.61 -13.26 -0.76
N PHE A 225 -14.14 -12.04 -0.88
CA PHE A 225 -14.32 -11.35 -2.15
C PHE A 225 -13.42 -10.11 -2.28
N GLN A 226 -12.37 -10.04 -1.49
CA GLN A 226 -11.54 -8.86 -1.30
C GLN A 226 -11.00 -8.32 -2.63
N ILE A 227 -10.50 -9.20 -3.49
CA ILE A 227 -10.02 -8.84 -4.83
C ILE A 227 -11.06 -8.10 -5.67
N LEU A 228 -12.35 -8.39 -5.53
CA LEU A 228 -13.42 -7.73 -6.28
C LEU A 228 -13.63 -6.30 -5.78
N PHE A 229 -13.54 -6.08 -4.46
CA PHE A 229 -13.60 -4.74 -3.91
C PHE A 229 -12.42 -3.89 -4.42
N TYR A 230 -11.21 -4.43 -4.40
CA TYR A 230 -10.01 -3.76 -4.92
C TYR A 230 -10.08 -3.50 -6.43
N ALA A 231 -10.67 -4.42 -7.20
CA ALA A 231 -10.78 -4.28 -8.65
C ALA A 231 -11.89 -3.30 -9.08
N LEU A 232 -13.03 -3.30 -8.38
CA LEU A 232 -14.24 -2.58 -8.81
C LEU A 232 -14.40 -1.21 -8.14
N ARG A 233 -14.12 -1.11 -6.84
CA ARG A 233 -14.33 0.13 -6.06
C ARG A 233 -13.64 1.36 -6.67
N PRO A 234 -12.37 1.28 -7.14
CA PRO A 234 -11.72 2.44 -7.73
C PRO A 234 -12.48 3.02 -8.93
N GLY A 235 -13.12 2.18 -9.74
CA GLY A 235 -13.92 2.60 -10.89
C GLY A 235 -15.16 3.43 -10.52
N PHE A 236 -15.71 3.24 -9.32
CA PHE A 236 -16.86 3.99 -8.82
C PHE A 236 -16.48 5.26 -8.04
N ILE A 237 -15.31 5.28 -7.41
CA ILE A 237 -14.83 6.43 -6.63
C ILE A 237 -14.12 7.46 -7.52
N ARG A 238 -13.19 7.00 -8.36
CA ARG A 238 -12.29 7.89 -9.10
C ARG A 238 -11.88 7.27 -10.42
N SER A 239 -12.67 7.48 -11.47
CA SER A 239 -12.35 6.97 -12.80
C SER A 239 -11.09 7.62 -13.37
N GLN A 240 -10.23 6.79 -13.97
CA GLN A 240 -8.98 7.24 -14.57
C GLN A 240 -9.16 7.53 -16.06
N THR A 241 -8.41 8.50 -16.57
CA THR A 241 -8.37 8.77 -18.01
C THR A 241 -7.62 7.65 -18.73
N LEU A 242 -8.29 7.01 -19.68
CA LEU A 242 -7.68 5.95 -20.49
C LEU A 242 -6.58 6.50 -21.40
N THR A 243 -5.58 5.67 -21.66
CA THR A 243 -4.40 5.99 -22.48
C THR A 243 -4.14 4.85 -23.47
N PRO A 244 -3.34 5.05 -24.53
CA PRO A 244 -2.98 3.98 -25.46
C PRO A 244 -2.44 2.70 -24.80
N TRP A 245 -1.78 2.83 -23.64
CA TRP A 245 -1.30 1.68 -22.86
C TRP A 245 -2.42 0.81 -22.30
N HIS A 246 -3.58 1.40 -21.97
CA HIS A 246 -4.74 0.63 -21.51
C HIS A 246 -5.30 -0.22 -22.64
N PHE A 247 -5.47 0.38 -23.83
CA PHE A 247 -5.92 -0.35 -25.02
C PHE A 247 -4.94 -1.44 -25.43
N LEU A 248 -3.63 -1.19 -25.32
CA LEU A 248 -2.62 -2.23 -25.54
C LEU A 248 -2.74 -3.38 -24.54
N ASN A 249 -2.89 -3.10 -23.24
CA ASN A 249 -3.05 -4.14 -22.21
C ASN A 249 -4.31 -4.97 -22.46
N ILE A 250 -5.45 -4.31 -22.76
CA ILE A 250 -6.72 -4.98 -23.09
C ILE A 250 -6.54 -5.85 -24.34
N GLY A 251 -5.97 -5.31 -25.41
CA GLY A 251 -5.78 -6.05 -26.66
C GLY A 251 -4.87 -7.27 -26.48
N VAL A 252 -3.74 -7.11 -25.78
CA VAL A 252 -2.82 -8.22 -25.49
C VAL A 252 -3.48 -9.29 -24.62
N GLN A 253 -4.24 -8.89 -23.59
CA GLN A 253 -4.95 -9.84 -22.73
C GLN A 253 -6.02 -10.61 -23.51
N ILE A 254 -6.86 -9.93 -24.30
CA ILE A 254 -7.88 -10.58 -25.13
C ILE A 254 -7.25 -11.57 -26.11
N VAL A 255 -6.18 -11.17 -26.80
CA VAL A 255 -5.48 -12.06 -27.74
C VAL A 255 -4.92 -13.28 -27.01
N PHE A 256 -4.28 -13.09 -25.86
CA PHE A 256 -3.76 -14.19 -25.05
C PHE A 256 -4.86 -15.14 -24.58
N ASP A 257 -5.96 -14.61 -24.04
CA ASP A 257 -7.06 -15.42 -23.52
C ASP A 257 -7.75 -16.21 -24.64
N LEU A 258 -7.94 -15.61 -25.82
CA LEU A 258 -8.49 -16.29 -26.99
C LEU A 258 -7.55 -17.39 -27.51
N LEU A 259 -6.24 -17.14 -27.55
CA LEU A 259 -5.26 -18.14 -27.93
C LEU A 259 -5.24 -19.30 -26.94
N LEU A 260 -5.26 -19.02 -25.63
CA LEU A 260 -5.29 -20.06 -24.61
C LEU A 260 -6.59 -20.85 -24.65
N TYR A 261 -7.73 -20.18 -24.87
CA TYR A 261 -9.01 -20.85 -25.08
C TYR A 261 -8.96 -21.80 -26.29
N TRP A 262 -8.38 -21.36 -27.40
CA TRP A 262 -8.29 -22.19 -28.61
C TRP A 262 -7.37 -23.40 -28.43
N VAL A 263 -6.25 -23.25 -27.71
CA VAL A 263 -5.26 -24.33 -27.50
C VAL A 263 -5.64 -25.28 -26.36
N ALA A 264 -6.17 -24.76 -25.26
CA ALA A 264 -6.37 -25.49 -24.00
C ALA A 264 -7.83 -25.51 -23.51
N GLY A 265 -8.74 -24.84 -24.21
CA GLY A 265 -10.16 -24.81 -23.87
C GLY A 265 -10.51 -23.89 -22.68
N PRO A 266 -11.81 -23.78 -22.36
CA PRO A 266 -12.32 -22.86 -21.32
C PRO A 266 -11.78 -23.16 -19.92
N LYS A 267 -11.47 -24.43 -19.61
CA LYS A 267 -10.99 -24.85 -18.29
C LYS A 267 -9.66 -24.21 -17.92
N ALA A 268 -8.79 -23.95 -18.90
CA ALA A 268 -7.54 -23.24 -18.69
C ALA A 268 -7.77 -21.78 -18.27
N LEU A 269 -8.73 -21.08 -18.90
CA LEU A 269 -9.10 -19.72 -18.47
C LEU A 269 -9.76 -19.71 -17.10
N ILE A 270 -10.64 -20.67 -16.80
CA ILE A 270 -11.25 -20.82 -15.48
C ILE A 270 -10.17 -20.98 -14.41
N TYR A 271 -9.12 -21.78 -14.69
CA TYR A 271 -7.99 -21.94 -13.78
C TYR A 271 -7.28 -20.60 -13.50
N LEU A 272 -6.98 -19.79 -14.53
CA LEU A 272 -6.31 -18.51 -14.36
C LEU A 272 -7.15 -17.51 -13.54
N VAL A 273 -8.45 -17.39 -13.87
CA VAL A 273 -9.35 -16.48 -13.14
C VAL A 273 -9.56 -16.94 -11.69
N MET A 274 -9.70 -18.25 -11.47
CA MET A 274 -9.83 -18.82 -10.13
C MET A 274 -8.55 -18.63 -9.30
N SER A 275 -7.38 -18.75 -9.94
CA SER A 275 -6.09 -18.44 -9.33
C SER A 275 -6.00 -16.98 -8.89
N SER A 276 -6.43 -16.04 -9.74
CA SER A 276 -6.51 -14.61 -9.40
C SER A 276 -7.48 -14.34 -8.25
N PHE A 277 -8.63 -15.03 -8.24
CA PHE A 277 -9.59 -14.92 -7.16
C PHE A 277 -8.96 -15.32 -5.83
N PHE A 278 -8.36 -16.50 -5.75
CA PHE A 278 -7.71 -16.95 -4.52
C PHE A 278 -6.53 -16.06 -4.13
N ALA A 279 -5.70 -15.64 -5.08
CA ALA A 279 -4.54 -14.78 -4.85
C ALA A 279 -4.87 -13.48 -4.10
N GLY A 280 -6.05 -12.89 -4.35
CA GLY A 280 -6.46 -11.63 -3.73
C GLY A 280 -7.57 -11.75 -2.69
N SER A 281 -7.90 -12.97 -2.24
CA SER A 281 -8.99 -13.25 -1.29
C SER A 281 -8.48 -14.05 -0.08
N LEU A 282 -9.18 -15.08 0.40
CA LEU A 282 -8.75 -15.92 1.53
C LEU A 282 -7.56 -16.81 1.16
N HIS A 283 -6.36 -16.23 1.15
CA HIS A 283 -5.10 -16.91 0.90
C HIS A 283 -4.03 -16.40 1.88
N PRO A 284 -3.10 -17.25 2.37
CA PRO A 284 -2.10 -16.85 3.36
C PRO A 284 -1.33 -15.57 3.02
N CYS A 285 -1.00 -15.37 1.74
CA CYS A 285 -0.28 -14.18 1.30
C CYS A 285 -1.18 -12.94 1.21
N ALA A 286 -2.46 -13.09 0.87
CA ALA A 286 -3.42 -11.99 0.71
C ALA A 286 -3.74 -11.24 2.02
N GLY A 287 -3.30 -11.75 3.17
CA GLY A 287 -3.37 -11.02 4.43
C GLY A 287 -2.62 -9.69 4.39
N HIS A 288 -1.65 -9.49 3.49
CA HIS A 288 -0.90 -8.23 3.37
C HIS A 288 -1.83 -7.03 3.04
N PHE A 289 -2.81 -7.19 2.15
CA PHE A 289 -3.78 -6.14 1.80
C PHE A 289 -4.51 -5.56 3.02
N ILE A 290 -4.70 -6.39 4.05
CA ILE A 290 -5.28 -5.96 5.32
C ILE A 290 -4.17 -5.44 6.24
N ALA A 291 -3.09 -6.21 6.39
CA ALA A 291 -1.98 -5.92 7.30
C ALA A 291 -1.38 -4.54 7.08
N GLU A 292 -1.23 -4.14 5.82
CA GLU A 292 -0.45 -2.98 5.44
C GLU A 292 -1.09 -1.68 5.92
N HIS A 293 -2.41 -1.52 5.82
CA HIS A 293 -3.06 -0.23 6.03
C HIS A 293 -4.28 -0.23 6.96
N TYR A 294 -4.66 -1.37 7.55
CA TYR A 294 -5.62 -1.32 8.67
C TYR A 294 -4.89 -0.87 9.94
N VAL A 295 -5.57 -0.10 10.77
CA VAL A 295 -5.07 0.38 12.06
C VAL A 295 -5.33 -0.68 13.12
N TRP A 296 -4.32 -1.03 13.92
CA TRP A 296 -4.38 -2.12 14.90
C TRP A 296 -4.08 -1.63 16.30
N ASP A 297 -4.54 -2.37 17.31
CA ASP A 297 -4.20 -2.19 18.73
C ASP A 297 -4.42 -0.77 19.30
N GLY A 298 -5.33 0.02 18.69
CA GLY A 298 -5.54 1.42 19.06
C GLY A 298 -4.31 2.33 18.82
N LEU A 299 -3.39 1.90 17.95
CA LEU A 299 -2.19 2.63 17.57
C LEU A 299 -2.48 3.67 16.50
N ASN A 300 -1.80 4.81 16.52
CA ASN A 300 -1.88 5.80 15.44
C ASN A 300 -0.86 5.51 14.32
N GLN A 301 -0.71 4.25 13.95
CA GLN A 301 0.12 3.82 12.83
C GLN A 301 -0.76 3.37 11.66
N GLU A 302 -0.42 3.84 10.46
CA GLU A 302 -1.23 3.68 9.24
C GLU A 302 -0.60 2.73 8.23
N THR A 303 0.66 2.37 8.46
CA THR A 303 1.43 1.50 7.60
C THR A 303 2.18 0.50 8.47
N TYR A 304 1.95 -0.81 8.27
CA TYR A 304 2.61 -1.86 9.04
C TYR A 304 3.47 -2.73 8.15
N SER A 305 4.64 -3.11 8.68
CA SER A 305 5.50 -4.11 8.04
C SER A 305 5.19 -5.52 8.58
N TYR A 306 5.60 -6.53 7.83
CA TYR A 306 5.64 -7.96 8.14
C TYR A 306 7.00 -8.50 7.70
N TYR A 307 7.74 -9.13 8.61
CA TYR A 307 9.09 -9.65 8.33
C TYR A 307 9.17 -11.17 8.27
N GLY A 308 8.03 -11.85 8.18
CA GLY A 308 7.97 -13.31 8.19
C GLY A 308 8.24 -13.98 6.84
N PRO A 309 8.17 -15.32 6.79
CA PRO A 309 8.66 -16.12 5.67
C PRO A 309 7.86 -15.96 4.37
N LEU A 310 6.59 -15.53 4.41
CA LEU A 310 5.77 -15.38 3.20
C LEU A 310 6.31 -14.29 2.25
N ASN A 311 7.18 -13.40 2.73
CA ASN A 311 7.88 -12.41 1.91
C ASN A 311 8.65 -13.00 0.73
N VAL A 312 9.16 -14.23 0.87
CA VAL A 312 9.90 -14.91 -0.21
C VAL A 312 9.03 -15.12 -1.47
N LEU A 313 7.72 -15.25 -1.28
CA LEU A 313 6.74 -15.42 -2.36
C LEU A 313 6.21 -14.08 -2.88
N ALA A 314 6.54 -12.98 -2.18
CA ALA A 314 5.85 -11.71 -2.25
C ALA A 314 6.79 -10.52 -2.46
N TYR A 315 7.95 -10.75 -3.09
CA TYR A 315 8.95 -9.71 -3.39
C TYR A 315 9.22 -8.81 -2.17
N ASN A 316 9.37 -9.41 -0.98
CA ASN A 316 9.62 -8.67 0.27
C ASN A 316 8.66 -7.48 0.53
N VAL A 317 7.44 -7.48 -0.03
CA VAL A 317 6.50 -6.35 0.13
C VAL A 317 6.15 -6.10 1.60
N GLY A 318 6.25 -7.14 2.45
CA GLY A 318 6.07 -7.01 3.88
C GLY A 318 7.05 -6.03 4.54
N TYR A 319 8.18 -5.67 3.92
CA TYR A 319 8.97 -4.50 4.31
C TYR A 319 8.26 -3.21 3.85
N HIS A 320 7.02 -3.03 4.30
CA HIS A 320 6.08 -2.10 3.68
C HIS A 320 6.33 -0.66 4.10
N ASN A 321 6.69 -0.41 5.37
CA ASN A 321 7.14 0.91 5.79
C ASN A 321 8.40 1.34 5.03
N GLU A 322 9.36 0.44 4.89
CA GLU A 322 10.60 0.64 4.16
C GLU A 322 10.32 0.97 2.69
N HIS A 323 9.40 0.23 2.07
CA HIS A 323 8.94 0.45 0.70
C HIS A 323 8.25 1.81 0.52
N HIS A 324 7.31 2.18 1.40
CA HIS A 324 6.64 3.48 1.32
C HIS A 324 7.60 4.66 1.54
N ASP A 325 8.58 4.51 2.43
CA ASP A 325 9.64 5.50 2.66
C ASP A 325 10.58 5.60 1.47
N PHE A 326 10.90 4.49 0.81
CA PHE A 326 11.87 4.45 -0.29
C PHE A 326 11.41 3.55 -1.44
N PRO A 327 10.38 3.95 -2.22
CA PRO A 327 9.84 3.14 -3.32
C PRO A 327 10.77 3.04 -4.53
N SER A 328 11.96 3.64 -4.44
CA SER A 328 13.06 3.51 -5.40
C SER A 328 14.09 2.45 -5.00
N VAL A 329 13.95 1.84 -3.81
CA VAL A 329 14.74 0.69 -3.35
C VAL A 329 14.03 -0.57 -3.78
N ALA A 330 14.70 -1.41 -4.57
CA ALA A 330 14.12 -2.67 -5.03
C ALA A 330 13.94 -3.68 -3.91
N TRP A 331 12.96 -4.57 -4.10
CA TRP A 331 12.56 -5.57 -3.10
C TRP A 331 13.71 -6.41 -2.50
N THR A 332 14.74 -6.74 -3.28
CA THR A 332 15.91 -7.52 -2.83
C THR A 332 16.74 -6.79 -1.78
N ARG A 333 16.61 -5.46 -1.71
CA ARG A 333 17.41 -4.58 -0.85
C ARG A 333 16.61 -3.95 0.29
N LEU A 334 15.29 -4.17 0.37
CA LEU A 334 14.47 -3.73 1.50
C LEU A 334 14.97 -4.30 2.85
N PRO A 335 15.42 -5.57 2.95
CA PRO A 335 16.02 -6.06 4.20
C PRO A 335 17.30 -5.30 4.60
N ALA A 336 18.12 -4.90 3.62
CA ALA A 336 19.32 -4.11 3.87
C ALA A 336 18.98 -2.68 4.31
N LEU A 337 17.92 -2.08 3.75
CA LEU A 337 17.41 -0.79 4.17
C LEU A 337 16.93 -0.84 5.64
N LYS A 338 16.15 -1.86 6.00
CA LYS A 338 15.74 -2.08 7.40
C LYS A 338 16.95 -2.15 8.33
N ALA A 339 17.93 -2.99 7.98
CA ALA A 339 19.12 -3.21 8.81
C ALA A 339 20.02 -1.97 8.92
N LEU A 340 19.97 -1.07 7.93
CA LEU A 340 20.74 0.17 7.92
C LEU A 340 20.13 1.25 8.83
N CYS A 341 18.81 1.22 9.04
CA CYS A 341 18.07 2.23 9.80
C CYS A 341 17.19 1.61 10.92
N PRO A 342 17.75 0.77 11.81
CA PRO A 342 16.97 0.09 12.86
C PRO A 342 16.27 1.05 13.82
N GLU A 343 16.85 2.21 14.11
CA GLU A 343 16.24 3.25 14.96
C GLU A 343 14.91 3.79 14.40
N TYR A 344 14.72 3.71 13.08
CA TYR A 344 13.50 4.11 12.39
C TYR A 344 12.50 2.98 12.22
N TYR A 345 12.96 1.74 12.07
CA TYR A 345 12.11 0.61 11.67
C TYR A 345 11.83 -0.39 12.79
N ASP A 346 12.75 -0.60 13.74
CA ASP A 346 12.55 -1.56 14.84
C ASP A 346 11.63 -1.01 15.95
N THR A 347 11.45 0.31 15.95
CA THR A 347 10.51 1.03 16.82
C THR A 347 9.08 1.03 16.31
N LEU A 348 8.85 0.63 15.05
CA LEU A 348 7.52 0.58 14.45
C LEU A 348 6.83 -0.77 14.75
N PRO A 349 5.55 -0.74 15.19
CA PRO A 349 4.70 -1.92 15.22
C PRO A 349 4.69 -2.67 13.88
N SER A 350 4.80 -3.98 13.93
CA SER A 350 4.80 -4.88 12.77
C SER A 350 3.91 -6.09 13.02
N HIS A 351 3.42 -6.72 11.96
CA HIS A 351 2.64 -7.94 12.05
C HIS A 351 3.55 -9.17 12.08
N PRO A 352 3.30 -10.15 12.98
CA PRO A 352 4.07 -11.39 13.01
C PRO A 352 3.60 -12.42 11.96
N SER A 353 2.37 -12.30 11.45
CA SER A 353 1.75 -13.29 10.55
C SER A 353 0.60 -12.72 9.73
N TRP A 354 0.71 -12.75 8.40
CA TRP A 354 -0.39 -12.38 7.49
C TRP A 354 -1.63 -13.28 7.61
N PRO A 355 -1.54 -14.62 7.70
CA PRO A 355 -2.72 -15.45 7.96
C PRO A 355 -3.45 -15.06 9.24
N MET A 356 -2.70 -14.74 10.30
CA MET A 356 -3.32 -14.29 11.56
C MET A 356 -3.94 -12.91 11.44
N VAL A 357 -3.37 -12.03 10.62
CA VAL A 357 -4.02 -10.74 10.30
C VAL A 357 -5.40 -10.99 9.70
N THR A 358 -5.54 -11.89 8.72
CA THR A 358 -6.85 -12.22 8.14
C THR A 358 -7.80 -12.81 9.19
N TYR A 359 -7.32 -13.73 10.02
CA TYR A 359 -8.11 -14.32 11.10
C TYR A 359 -8.60 -13.26 12.10
N ASN A 360 -7.67 -12.47 12.64
CA ASN A 360 -7.97 -11.41 13.60
C ASN A 360 -8.90 -10.37 12.98
N PHE A 361 -8.70 -10.02 11.70
CA PHE A 361 -9.59 -9.11 11.00
C PHE A 361 -11.03 -9.63 10.98
N ILE A 362 -11.26 -10.93 10.76
CA ILE A 362 -12.61 -11.49 10.71
C ILE A 362 -13.24 -11.57 12.10
N PHE A 363 -12.50 -12.04 13.11
CA PHE A 363 -13.09 -12.43 14.40
C PHE A 363 -12.95 -11.40 15.52
N ASP A 364 -12.00 -10.47 15.43
CA ASP A 364 -11.79 -9.47 16.47
C ASP A 364 -12.78 -8.31 16.36
N SER A 365 -13.48 -7.96 17.43
CA SER A 365 -14.40 -6.82 17.44
C SER A 365 -13.70 -5.46 17.45
N ASN A 366 -12.41 -5.40 17.78
CA ASN A 366 -11.65 -4.15 17.89
C ASN A 366 -11.05 -3.69 16.57
N VAL A 367 -11.09 -4.53 15.52
CA VAL A 367 -10.66 -4.17 14.17
C VAL A 367 -11.78 -4.45 13.17
N GLY A 368 -11.90 -3.57 12.19
CA GLY A 368 -12.92 -3.73 11.16
C GLY A 368 -12.79 -2.72 10.04
N MET A 369 -13.87 -2.51 9.31
CA MET A 369 -13.84 -1.71 8.09
C MET A 369 -13.49 -0.23 8.36
N TRP A 370 -13.77 0.26 9.57
CA TRP A 370 -13.47 1.62 10.04
C TRP A 370 -12.03 1.82 10.52
N SER A 371 -11.27 0.73 10.71
CA SER A 371 -9.90 0.79 11.22
C SER A 371 -8.93 1.24 10.13
N ARG A 372 -9.15 2.45 9.60
CA ARG A 372 -8.45 3.07 8.48
C ARG A 372 -8.29 4.56 8.79
N VAL A 373 -7.21 5.16 8.30
CA VAL A 373 -6.98 6.60 8.45
C VAL A 373 -7.50 7.38 7.25
N LYS A 374 -8.14 8.52 7.54
CA LYS A 374 -8.54 9.52 6.56
C LYS A 374 -7.94 10.88 6.84
N ARG A 375 -7.75 11.64 5.77
CA ARG A 375 -7.30 13.04 5.77
C ARG A 375 -8.19 13.87 4.86
N GLY A 376 -8.43 15.11 5.28
CA GLY A 376 -9.12 16.10 4.45
C GLY A 376 -8.23 16.56 3.29
N SER A 377 -8.84 16.84 2.14
CA SER A 377 -8.20 17.39 0.95
C SER A 377 -7.71 18.82 1.24
N GLY A 378 -6.50 18.94 1.80
CA GLY A 378 -5.95 20.22 2.25
C GLY A 378 -4.77 20.13 3.22
N ALA A 379 -4.57 18.99 3.89
CA ALA A 379 -3.45 18.80 4.83
C ALA A 379 -2.08 18.58 4.14
N GLY A 380 -2.06 18.43 2.80
CA GLY A 380 -0.86 18.13 2.02
C GLY A 380 -0.06 19.34 1.47
N GLY A 381 -0.40 20.58 1.84
CA GLY A 381 0.22 21.78 1.28
C GLY A 381 0.23 22.98 2.20
N GLY A 382 1.12 22.98 3.20
CA GLY A 382 1.35 24.13 4.09
C GLY A 382 2.76 24.68 3.97
N GLY A 383 3.00 25.54 2.97
CA GLY A 383 4.22 26.31 2.83
C GLY A 383 3.91 27.70 2.28
N GLY A 384 3.47 28.60 3.15
CA GLY A 384 3.20 30.01 2.81
C GLY A 384 2.22 30.64 3.78
N GLY A 385 2.76 31.44 4.71
CA GLY A 385 1.99 32.12 5.75
C GLY A 385 1.04 33.21 5.25
N GLY A 386 0.08 33.53 6.10
CA GLY A 386 -0.85 34.65 5.94
C GLY A 386 -2.06 34.45 6.85
N GLY A 387 -1.98 34.93 8.09
CA GLY A 387 -3.04 34.80 9.08
C GLY A 387 -4.20 35.77 8.86
N VAL A 388 -5.40 35.36 9.28
CA VAL A 388 -6.54 36.18 9.75
C VAL A 388 -7.37 35.20 10.62
N GLY A 389 -7.53 35.37 11.93
CA GLY A 389 -8.37 36.37 12.59
C GLY A 389 -9.68 35.69 13.03
N GLY A 390 -9.82 35.48 14.34
CA GLY A 390 -10.79 34.56 14.94
C GLY A 390 -12.24 35.03 15.04
N GLY A 391 -13.07 34.15 15.59
CA GLY A 391 -14.45 34.44 16.00
C GLY A 391 -15.13 33.17 16.49
N GLY A 392 -15.20 32.99 17.81
CA GLY A 392 -15.84 31.85 18.47
C GLY A 392 -17.33 32.05 18.77
N GLY A 393 -17.92 31.00 19.34
CA GLY A 393 -19.30 30.91 19.84
C GLY A 393 -20.11 29.95 18.96
N GLY A 394 -20.88 28.99 19.44
CA GLY A 394 -21.47 28.64 20.74
C GLY A 394 -22.57 27.61 20.40
N GLY A 395 -22.84 26.65 21.27
CA GLY A 395 -23.60 25.44 20.94
C GLY A 395 -25.11 25.60 20.75
N GLY A 396 -25.77 24.47 20.49
CA GLY A 396 -27.20 24.28 20.75
C GLY A 396 -28.02 23.63 19.62
N GLY A 397 -28.41 22.37 19.85
CA GLY A 397 -29.84 21.99 19.84
C GLY A 397 -30.50 21.68 18.49
N GLY A 398 -31.02 20.47 18.36
CA GLY A 398 -31.76 19.97 17.20
C GLY A 398 -33.12 20.63 16.94
N GLY A 399 -33.77 20.23 15.84
CA GLY A 399 -35.21 20.41 15.64
C GLY A 399 -35.64 20.86 14.26
N ASP A 400 -35.81 19.90 13.36
CA ASP A 400 -36.94 19.72 12.42
C ASP A 400 -37.93 20.91 12.19
N ARG A 401 -38.04 21.41 10.94
CA ARG A 401 -39.26 21.31 10.09
C ARG A 401 -39.24 22.20 8.84
N ARG A 402 -39.84 21.65 7.79
CA ARG A 402 -40.21 22.26 6.50
C ARG A 402 -41.05 23.54 6.66
N ARG A 403 -40.81 24.54 5.80
CA ARG A 403 -41.90 25.23 5.07
C ARG A 403 -41.39 26.03 3.87
N MET A 404 -42.05 25.79 2.74
CA MET A 404 -42.10 26.67 1.57
C MET A 404 -42.66 28.05 1.96
N TYR A 405 -42.15 29.11 1.33
CA TYR A 405 -42.99 30.18 0.76
C TYR A 405 -42.30 30.80 -0.46
N ARG A 406 -43.14 31.08 -1.45
CA ARG A 406 -42.89 31.68 -2.77
C ARG A 406 -43.38 33.12 -2.72
N ALA A 407 -42.67 34.07 -3.36
CA ALA A 407 -43.20 35.12 -4.27
C ALA A 407 -42.40 36.44 -4.27
N GLY A 408 -42.35 37.06 -5.47
CA GLY A 408 -42.20 38.51 -5.72
C GLY A 408 -40.78 38.97 -6.08
N SER A 409 -40.35 38.98 -7.35
CA SER A 409 -40.62 39.98 -8.42
C SER A 409 -39.99 41.37 -8.16
N GLY A 410 -39.19 41.85 -9.13
CA GLY A 410 -38.60 43.19 -9.11
C GLY A 410 -37.53 43.36 -10.19
N ASN A 411 -37.90 44.03 -11.26
CA ASN A 411 -37.21 44.20 -12.54
C ASN A 411 -36.31 45.46 -12.58
N LYS A 412 -35.53 45.58 -13.67
CA LYS A 412 -34.77 46.75 -14.22
C LYS A 412 -33.32 46.88 -13.71
N GLY A 413 -32.30 47.14 -14.52
CA GLY A 413 -32.20 47.42 -15.96
C GLY A 413 -30.93 48.23 -16.25
N GLY A 414 -30.32 48.03 -17.43
CA GLY A 414 -29.30 48.91 -18.06
C GLY A 414 -27.89 48.88 -17.44
N SER A 415 -26.80 49.12 -18.15
CA SER A 415 -26.57 49.48 -19.54
C SER A 415 -25.09 49.23 -19.88
N ARG A 416 -24.81 48.94 -21.15
CA ARG A 416 -23.45 48.88 -21.73
C ARG A 416 -22.92 50.30 -21.94
N VAL A 417 -21.62 50.51 -21.69
CA VAL A 417 -20.83 51.56 -22.34
C VAL A 417 -19.45 50.99 -22.71
N ARG A 418 -19.09 51.15 -23.99
CA ARG A 418 -17.75 50.96 -24.56
C ARG A 418 -16.91 52.20 -24.29
N GLY A 419 -15.62 52.03 -24.06
CA GLY A 419 -14.62 53.10 -24.09
C GLY A 419 -13.30 52.56 -24.64
N SER A 420 -12.96 53.04 -25.83
CA SER A 420 -11.70 52.90 -26.56
C SER A 420 -10.58 53.76 -25.96
N GLY A 421 -9.32 53.35 -26.15
CA GLY A 421 -8.15 54.19 -25.87
C GLY A 421 -6.85 53.43 -26.18
N ASP A 422 -6.18 53.88 -27.24
CA ASP A 422 -4.93 53.40 -27.83
C ASP A 422 -3.67 53.87 -27.07
N GLU A 423 -2.54 53.34 -27.55
CA GLU A 423 -1.16 53.85 -27.48
C GLU A 423 -0.21 53.33 -26.38
N GLY A 424 0.98 52.88 -26.81
CA GLY A 424 2.15 52.75 -25.93
C GLY A 424 3.16 51.66 -26.28
N GLU A 425 3.84 51.82 -27.41
CA GLU A 425 4.99 51.02 -27.87
C GLU A 425 6.22 51.15 -26.94
N MET A 426 6.89 50.03 -26.58
CA MET A 426 8.33 50.03 -26.30
C MET A 426 8.96 48.63 -26.45
N MET A 427 9.74 48.47 -27.52
CA MET A 427 10.76 47.42 -27.68
C MET A 427 11.92 47.64 -26.70
N GLY A 428 12.46 46.56 -26.11
CA GLY A 428 13.76 46.63 -25.42
C GLY A 428 14.16 45.43 -24.57
N ARG A 429 14.72 44.39 -25.21
CA ARG A 429 15.81 43.50 -24.73
C ARG A 429 15.79 43.02 -23.25
N SER A 430 15.70 41.71 -23.04
CA SER A 430 16.91 40.89 -22.79
C SER A 430 16.57 39.40 -22.72
N ALA A 431 17.36 38.61 -23.45
CA ALA A 431 17.45 37.17 -23.30
C ALA A 431 18.46 36.88 -22.19
N SER A 432 18.06 36.18 -21.14
CA SER A 432 18.92 35.29 -20.36
C SER A 432 18.11 34.58 -19.27
N ASN A 433 17.87 33.28 -19.46
CA ASN A 433 17.82 32.22 -18.43
C ASN A 433 16.98 31.03 -18.90
N ARG A 434 17.48 30.35 -19.94
CA ARG A 434 17.22 28.91 -20.14
C ARG A 434 18.56 28.18 -20.12
N SER A 435 19.09 27.95 -18.93
CA SER A 435 20.15 26.96 -18.71
C SER A 435 20.40 26.78 -17.22
N MET A 436 19.57 25.99 -16.54
CA MET A 436 19.99 25.18 -15.37
C MET A 436 18.81 24.31 -14.88
N CYS A 437 18.44 23.31 -15.68
CA CYS A 437 17.68 22.16 -15.15
C CYS A 437 17.79 20.93 -16.08
N LYS A 438 19.02 20.59 -16.45
CA LYS A 438 19.32 19.40 -17.26
C LYS A 438 20.67 18.80 -16.88
N LYS A 439 20.82 18.43 -15.60
CA LYS A 439 21.92 17.55 -15.18
C LYS A 439 21.63 16.86 -13.85
N MET A 440 20.61 16.00 -13.82
CA MET A 440 20.46 14.97 -12.78
C MET A 440 19.45 13.89 -13.17
N MET A 441 19.60 13.33 -14.37
CA MET A 441 19.02 12.03 -14.77
C MET A 441 19.87 11.43 -15.89
N ARG A 442 21.00 10.82 -15.52
CA ARG A 442 21.68 9.81 -16.33
C ARG A 442 22.06 8.64 -15.44
#